data_AF-A0A956GR01-F1
#
_entry.id   AF-A0A956GR01-F1
#
_cell.length_a   1.000
_cell.length_b   1.000
_cell.length_c   1.000
_cell.angle_alpha   90.00
_cell.angle_beta   90.00
_cell.angle_gamma   90.00
#
_symmetry.space_group_name_H-M   'P 1'
#
loop_
_entity.id
_entity.type
_entity.pdbx_description
1 polymer ?
#
loop_
_entity_poly.entity_id
_entity_poly.type
_entity_poly.pdbx_seq_one_letter_code
_entity_poly.pdbx_strand_id
1 'polypeptide(L)'
;EETGLAVRCGALVEVVERIVPRDGGGRWHYVILDYLAAVAAVPADAAAAPRPGDDVNDARWVPWSALATLPLTDGLVPVLERARALAAAAG
;
A
#
# COMPACT_ATOMS: atom_id res chain seq x y z
N GLU A 1 3.68 -12.50 1.95
CA GLU A 1 2.77 -12.42 3.10
C GLU A 1 1.44 -11.84 2.65
N GLU A 2 1.21 -10.54 2.52
CA GLU A 2 -0.18 -10.07 2.30
C GLU A 2 -0.76 -10.19 0.86
N THR A 3 0.02 -9.96 -0.21
CA THR A 3 -0.53 -9.87 -1.59
C THR A 3 -0.08 -10.97 -2.55
N GLY A 4 0.84 -11.84 -2.10
CA GLY A 4 1.46 -12.87 -2.95
C GLY A 4 2.31 -12.34 -4.12
N LEU A 5 2.49 -11.03 -4.25
CA LEU A 5 3.25 -10.41 -5.34
C LEU A 5 4.73 -10.30 -5.00
N ALA A 6 5.59 -10.67 -5.96
CA ALA A 6 6.98 -10.25 -5.95
C ALA A 6 7.07 -8.81 -6.43
N VAL A 7 7.73 -7.94 -5.67
CA VAL A 7 7.85 -6.51 -5.99
C VAL A 7 9.29 -6.03 -5.88
N ARG A 8 9.63 -5.03 -6.68
CA ARG A 8 10.82 -4.20 -6.51
C ARG A 8 10.41 -2.94 -5.76
N CYS A 9 10.98 -2.74 -4.57
CA CYS A 9 10.81 -1.52 -3.81
C CYS A 9 11.46 -0.33 -4.53
N GLY A 10 10.75 0.79 -4.60
CA GLY A 10 11.18 2.01 -5.28
C GLY A 10 11.31 3.19 -4.30
N ALA A 11 10.89 4.38 -4.74
CA ALA A 11 11.03 5.61 -3.97
C ALA A 11 10.15 5.60 -2.71
N LEU A 12 10.66 6.21 -1.63
CA LEU A 12 9.85 6.56 -0.47
C LEU A 12 8.81 7.62 -0.88
N VAL A 13 7.54 7.35 -0.61
CA VAL A 13 6.41 8.23 -0.92
C VAL A 13 6.12 9.15 0.25
N GLU A 14 6.04 8.58 1.46
CA GLU A 14 5.63 9.31 2.66
C GLU A 14 6.14 8.63 3.94
N VAL A 15 6.32 9.42 5.00
CA VAL A 15 6.52 8.91 6.36
C VAL A 15 5.31 9.31 7.20
N VAL A 16 4.50 8.33 7.59
CA VAL A 16 3.29 8.55 8.38
C VAL A 16 3.57 8.22 9.84
N GLU A 17 3.43 9.22 10.70
CA GLU A 17 3.52 9.05 12.15
C GLU A 17 2.11 8.94 12.76
N ARG A 18 1.86 7.87 13.52
CA ARG A 18 0.59 7.65 14.24
C ARG A 18 0.86 7.47 15.72
N ILE A 19 0.33 8.39 16.52
CA ILE A 19 0.39 8.33 17.97
C ILE A 19 -0.98 7.90 18.49
N VAL A 20 -1.11 6.67 18.98
CA VAL A 20 -2.39 6.13 19.46
C VAL A 20 -2.35 5.84 20.96
N PRO A 21 -3.45 6.01 21.70
CA PRO A 21 -3.53 5.62 23.11
C PRO A 21 -3.22 4.13 23.30
N ARG A 22 -2.59 3.78 24.43
CA ARG A 22 -2.36 2.41 24.85
C ARG A 22 -3.20 2.08 26.09
N ASP A 23 -3.74 0.86 26.14
CA ASP A 23 -4.42 0.34 27.32
C ASP A 23 -3.50 0.33 28.55
N GLY A 24 -4.02 0.83 29.68
CA GLY A 24 -3.25 0.98 30.92
C GLY A 24 -2.38 2.25 30.98
N GLY A 25 -2.51 3.16 30.01
CA GLY A 25 -1.82 4.45 29.97
C GLY A 25 -0.64 4.48 28.99
N GLY A 26 -0.22 5.70 28.65
CA GLY A 26 0.81 5.94 27.64
C GLY A 26 0.28 5.97 26.21
N ARG A 27 1.20 6.02 25.24
CA ARG A 27 0.88 6.10 23.80
C ARG A 27 1.83 5.22 23.01
N TRP A 28 1.31 4.49 22.02
CA TRP A 28 2.10 3.88 20.97
C TRP A 28 2.47 4.93 19.94
N HIS A 29 3.70 4.88 19.44
CA HIS A 29 4.14 5.70 18.32
C HIS A 29 4.55 4.77 17.18
N TYR A 30 3.73 4.75 16.14
CA TYR A 30 4.02 4.03 14.90
C TYR A 30 4.62 5.00 13.89
N VAL A 31 5.72 4.60 13.28
CA VAL A 31 6.33 5.28 12.13
C VAL A 31 6.20 4.32 10.95
N ILE A 32 5.40 4.71 9.96
CA ILE A 32 5.07 3.91 8.79
C ILE A 32 5.73 4.56 7.58
N LEU A 33 6.49 3.78 6.82
CA LEU A 33 7.18 4.27 5.63
C LEU A 33 6.53 3.66 4.40
N ASP A 34 5.84 4.48 3.61
CA ASP A 34 5.16 4.03 2.40
C ASP A 34 6.10 4.17 1.19
N TYR A 35 6.28 3.07 0.46
CA TYR A 35 7.15 3.03 -0.72
C TYR A 35 6.35 2.76 -1.99
N LEU A 36 6.75 3.41 -3.08
CA LEU A 36 6.26 3.09 -4.42
C LEU A 36 6.94 1.81 -4.89
N ALA A 37 6.19 0.72 -5.00
CA ALA A 37 6.68 -0.56 -5.46
C ALA A 37 6.21 -0.87 -6.89
N ALA A 38 7.07 -1.51 -7.68
CA ALA A 38 6.73 -2.06 -8.98
C ALA A 38 6.65 -3.58 -8.89
N VAL A 39 5.62 -4.18 -9.48
CA VAL A 39 5.54 -5.65 -9.59
C VAL A 39 6.74 -6.14 -10.40
N ALA A 40 7.47 -7.11 -9.86
CA ALA A 40 8.59 -7.72 -10.56
C ALA A 40 8.08 -8.43 -11.83
N ALA A 41 8.91 -8.48 -12.87
CA ALA A 41 8.52 -9.08 -14.14
C ALA A 41 7.98 -10.50 -13.94
N VAL A 42 6.71 -10.70 -14.30
CA VAL A 42 6.09 -12.02 -14.42
C VAL A 42 6.25 -12.52 -15.86
N PRO A 43 6.33 -13.84 -16.09
CA PRO A 43 6.25 -14.41 -17.43
C PRO A 43 5.08 -13.84 -18.23
N ALA A 44 5.27 -13.63 -19.53
CA ALA A 44 4.29 -12.92 -20.37
C ALA A 44 2.92 -13.63 -20.48
N ASP A 45 2.87 -14.92 -20.16
CA ASP A 45 1.67 -15.75 -20.09
C ASP A 45 0.99 -15.76 -18.70
N ALA A 46 1.59 -15.11 -17.70
CA ALA A 46 1.09 -15.02 -16.34
C ALA A 46 0.70 -13.58 -15.98
N ALA A 47 -0.60 -13.36 -15.72
CA ALA A 47 -1.03 -12.14 -15.05
C ALA A 47 -0.58 -12.19 -13.58
N ALA A 48 0.11 -11.16 -13.10
CA ALA A 48 0.40 -10.98 -11.68
C ALA A 48 -0.88 -10.60 -10.92
N ALA A 49 -1.75 -11.58 -10.69
CA ALA A 49 -2.94 -11.41 -9.87
C ALA A 49 -2.55 -11.47 -8.38
N PRO A 50 -2.96 -10.48 -7.55
CA PRO A 50 -2.70 -10.53 -6.13
C PRO A 50 -3.48 -11.70 -5.52
N ARG A 51 -2.92 -12.29 -4.46
CA ARG A 51 -3.58 -13.32 -3.65
C ARG A 51 -3.42 -12.97 -2.18
N PRO A 52 -4.47 -13.07 -1.37
CA PRO A 52 -4.37 -12.78 0.04
C PRO A 52 -3.40 -13.74 0.74
N GLY A 53 -2.64 -13.20 1.69
CA GLY A 53 -1.93 -13.95 2.71
C GLY A 53 -2.85 -14.59 3.74
N ASP A 54 -2.24 -15.17 4.78
CA ASP A 54 -2.96 -15.68 5.96
C ASP A 54 -3.42 -14.58 6.91
N ASP A 55 -2.80 -13.40 6.83
CA ASP A 55 -3.05 -12.22 7.64
C ASP A 55 -4.02 -11.21 7.00
N VAL A 56 -4.48 -11.45 5.77
CA VAL A 56 -5.42 -10.59 5.06
C VAL A 56 -6.58 -11.36 4.44
N ASN A 57 -7.75 -10.72 4.35
CA ASN A 57 -8.97 -11.37 3.89
C ASN A 57 -9.16 -11.37 2.37
N ASP A 58 -8.59 -10.39 1.66
CA ASP A 58 -8.73 -10.25 0.21
C ASP A 58 -7.59 -9.40 -0.37
N ALA A 59 -7.19 -9.70 -1.61
CA ALA A 59 -6.19 -8.95 -2.36
C ALA A 59 -6.57 -8.92 -3.84
N ARG A 60 -6.80 -7.73 -4.39
CA ARG A 60 -7.22 -7.55 -5.78
C ARG A 60 -6.75 -6.22 -6.35
N TRP A 61 -6.52 -6.19 -7.66
CA TRP A 61 -6.39 -4.93 -8.38
C TRP A 61 -7.75 -4.25 -8.45
N VAL A 62 -7.81 -2.96 -8.10
CA VAL A 62 -9.02 -2.15 -8.19
C VAL A 62 -8.77 -0.92 -9.06
N PRO A 63 -9.78 -0.45 -9.81
CA PRO A 63 -9.67 0.83 -10.49
C PRO A 63 -9.58 1.97 -9.47
N TRP A 64 -8.94 3.06 -9.85
CA TRP A 64 -8.79 4.24 -8.99
C TRP A 64 -10.14 4.79 -8.48
N SER A 65 -11.19 4.70 -9.30
CA SER A 65 -12.54 5.13 -8.93
C SER A 65 -13.13 4.35 -7.75
N ALA A 66 -12.67 3.12 -7.48
CA ALA A 66 -13.14 2.32 -6.36
C ALA A 66 -12.71 2.88 -4.99
N LEU A 67 -11.68 3.73 -4.93
CA LEU A 67 -11.24 4.34 -3.68
C LEU A 67 -12.36 5.14 -2.97
N ALA A 68 -13.32 5.67 -3.74
CA ALA A 68 -14.45 6.43 -3.20
C ALA A 68 -15.45 5.57 -2.40
N THR A 69 -15.43 4.25 -2.55
CA THR A 69 -16.42 3.34 -1.94
C THR A 69 -15.81 2.33 -0.98
N LEU A 70 -14.47 2.22 -0.93
CA LEU A 70 -13.79 1.31 -0.02
C LEU A 70 -13.64 1.91 1.38
N PRO A 71 -13.66 1.07 2.44
CA PRO A 71 -13.40 1.52 3.81
C PRO A 71 -11.89 1.76 4.01
N LEU A 72 -11.40 2.90 3.54
CA LEU A 72 -9.99 3.25 3.61
C LEU A 72 -9.60 3.75 5.00
N THR A 73 -8.35 3.54 5.39
CA THR A 73 -7.80 4.19 6.59
C THR A 73 -7.63 5.69 6.35
N ASP A 74 -7.88 6.49 7.39
CA ASP A 74 -7.68 7.93 7.35
C ASP A 74 -6.27 8.30 6.86
N GLY A 75 -6.21 9.25 5.93
CA GLY A 75 -4.96 9.74 5.34
C GLY A 75 -4.40 8.89 4.18
N LEU A 76 -4.99 7.74 3.86
CA LEU A 76 -4.47 6.87 2.77
C LEU A 76 -4.56 7.51 1.38
N VAL A 77 -5.68 8.17 1.06
CA VAL A 77 -5.92 8.75 -0.28
C VAL A 77 -4.81 9.75 -0.69
N PRO A 78 -4.44 10.74 0.13
CA PRO A 78 -3.31 11.63 -0.17
C PRO A 78 -1.97 10.91 -0.45
N VAL A 79 -1.68 9.81 0.25
CA VAL A 79 -0.46 9.01 0.03
C VAL A 79 -0.51 8.34 -1.35
N LEU A 80 -1.66 7.76 -1.72
CA LEU A 80 -1.85 7.15 -3.04
C LEU A 80 -1.71 8.18 -4.18
N GLU A 81 -2.22 9.40 -4.00
CA GLU A 81 -2.09 10.49 -4.97
C GLU A 81 -0.62 10.87 -5.20
N ARG A 82 0.17 10.99 -4.11
CA ARG A 82 1.62 11.22 -4.19
C ARG A 82 2.33 10.09 -4.91
N ALA A 83 2.00 8.84 -4.59
CA ALA A 83 2.58 7.66 -5.24
C ALA A 83 2.30 7.66 -6.75
N ARG A 84 1.09 8.02 -7.18
CA ARG A 84 0.72 8.11 -8.59
C ARG A 84 1.48 9.22 -9.33
N ALA A 85 1.67 10.38 -8.69
CA ALA A 85 2.48 11.46 -9.25
C ALA A 85 3.94 11.04 -9.43
N LEU A 86 4.53 10.35 -8.45
CA LEU A 86 5.89 9.81 -8.54
C LEU A 86 6.02 8.77 -9.65
N ALA A 87 5.04 7.86 -9.78
CA ALA A 87 5.04 6.86 -10.84
C ALA A 87 4.99 7.49 -12.24
N ALA A 88 4.20 8.56 -12.42
CA ALA A 88 4.11 9.29 -13.68
C ALA A 88 5.39 10.05 -14.05
N ALA A 89 6.18 10.47 -13.05
CA ALA A 89 7.45 11.16 -13.27
C ALA A 89 8.62 10.22 -13.58
N ALA A 90 8.47 8.91 -13.28
CA ALA A 90 9.51 7.91 -13.44
C ALA A 90 9.46 7.15 -14.79
N GLY A 91 8.42 7.35 -15.59
CA GLY A 91 8.24 6.78 -16.94
C GLY A 91 8.43 7.80 -18.04
#